data_AF-A0A932EHZ5-F1
#
_entry.id   AF-A0A932EHZ5-F1
#
_cell.length_a   1.000
_cell.length_b   1.000
_cell.length_c   1.000
_cell.angle_alpha   90.00
_cell.angle_beta   90.00
_cell.angle_gamma   90.00
#
_symmetry.space_group_name_H-M   'P 1'
#
loop_
_entity.id
_entity.type
_entity.pdbx_description
1 polymer ?
#
loop_
_entity_poly.entity_id
_entity_poly.type
_entity_poly.pdbx_seq_one_letter_code
_entity_poly.pdbx_strand_id
1 'polypeptide(L)'
;MPQSLDPKDVERLLRRRPVARAPDSLWERIQAALTSPETPRALPPLKRPVPRWLMAAAVFLAVLTGTLGGLYWSYRAPSAWAVQPVAGTPTIAGAALTGGDKLGAGEWLVTDAFSKAALSVGRIGTAEVGPNSRVQLDRGGLTQHRLTLERGRLQ
;
A
#
# COMPACT_ATOMS: atom_id res chain seq x y z
N MET A 1 -9.70 6.51 38.54
CA MET A 1 -10.71 7.59 38.63
C MET A 1 -10.32 8.49 39.82
N PRO A 2 -9.63 9.62 39.64
CA PRO A 2 -9.33 10.51 40.75
C PRO A 2 -10.63 11.20 41.19
N GLN A 3 -11.00 11.03 42.46
CA GLN A 3 -12.17 11.70 43.04
C GLN A 3 -11.96 13.22 42.99
N SER A 4 -12.86 13.93 42.32
CA SER A 4 -12.89 15.40 42.33
C SER A 4 -13.25 15.87 43.75
N LEU A 5 -12.36 16.60 44.41
CA LEU A 5 -12.67 17.22 45.70
C LEU A 5 -13.78 18.28 45.52
N ASP A 6 -14.87 18.15 46.29
CA ASP A 6 -15.96 19.12 46.33
C ASP A 6 -15.42 20.48 46.84
N PRO A 7 -15.71 21.60 46.16
CA PRO A 7 -15.32 22.94 46.61
C PRO A 7 -15.63 23.24 48.08
N LYS A 8 -16.75 22.71 48.61
CA LYS A 8 -17.16 22.92 50.01
C LYS A 8 -16.27 22.19 51.01
N ASP A 9 -15.65 21.09 50.60
CA ASP A 9 -14.75 20.32 51.44
C ASP A 9 -13.35 20.95 51.47
N VAL A 10 -12.91 21.54 50.36
CA VAL A 10 -11.71 22.38 50.31
C VAL A 10 -11.84 23.58 51.25
N GLU A 11 -12.98 24.27 51.23
CA GLU A 11 -13.22 25.43 52.11
C GLU A 11 -13.23 25.04 53.60
N ARG A 12 -13.84 23.89 53.94
CA ARG A 12 -13.82 23.35 55.31
C ARG A 12 -12.41 22.98 55.78
N LEU A 13 -11.58 22.43 54.90
CA LEU A 13 -10.20 22.07 55.20
C LEU A 13 -9.30 23.30 55.37
N LEU A 14 -9.49 24.33 54.56
CA LEU A 14 -8.73 25.58 54.67
C LEU A 14 -9.05 26.35 55.97
N ARG A 15 -10.31 26.34 56.42
CA ARG A 15 -10.70 26.98 57.70
C ARG A 15 -10.08 26.34 58.94
N ARG A 16 -9.69 25.05 58.89
CA ARG A 16 -9.10 24.32 60.02
C ARG A 16 -7.56 24.43 60.09
N ARG A 17 -6.90 25.03 59.11
CA ARG A 17 -5.44 25.19 59.12
C ARG A 17 -5.08 26.39 60.01
N PRO A 18 -4.30 26.21 61.09
CA PRO A 18 -3.71 27.35 61.78
C PRO A 18 -2.81 28.09 60.79
N VAL A 19 -3.06 29.39 60.60
CA VAL A 19 -2.23 30.25 59.77
C VAL A 19 -0.90 30.44 60.50
N ALA A 20 0.05 29.55 60.24
CA ALA A 20 1.41 29.68 60.74
C ALA A 20 2.10 30.82 59.98
N ARG A 21 2.66 31.78 60.72
CA ARG A 21 3.45 32.87 60.13
C ARG A 21 4.65 32.25 59.43
N ALA A 22 4.75 32.45 58.12
CA ALA A 22 5.91 31.98 57.36
C ALA A 22 7.18 32.66 57.92
N PRO A 23 8.29 31.93 58.09
CA PRO A 23 9.56 32.55 58.47
C PRO A 23 9.98 33.60 57.44
N ASP A 24 10.48 34.74 57.88
CA ASP A 24 10.86 35.85 56.97
C ASP A 24 11.91 35.43 55.92
N SER A 25 12.75 34.44 56.27
CA SER A 25 13.75 33.85 55.38
C SER A 25 13.17 33.04 54.21
N LEU A 26 11.89 32.68 54.24
CA LEU A 26 11.23 31.94 53.18
C LEU A 26 11.01 32.85 51.96
N TRP A 27 10.68 34.12 52.19
CA TRP A 27 10.49 35.10 51.12
C TRP A 27 11.80 35.42 50.41
N GLU A 28 12.87 35.65 51.17
CA GLU A 28 14.21 35.86 50.65
C GLU A 28 14.68 34.71 49.75
N ARG A 29 14.39 33.46 50.14
CA ARG A 29 14.72 32.28 49.32
C ARG A 29 13.92 32.21 48.02
N ILE A 30 12.65 32.59 48.04
CA ILE A 30 11.81 32.63 46.84
C ILE A 30 12.31 33.74 45.91
N GLN A 31 12.58 34.94 46.43
CA GLN A 31 13.15 36.03 45.64
C GLN A 31 14.51 35.67 45.07
N ALA A 32 15.39 35.04 45.84
CA ALA A 32 16.67 34.55 45.35
C ALA A 32 16.49 33.53 44.21
N ALA A 33 15.51 32.62 44.32
CA ALA A 33 15.22 31.63 43.28
C ALA A 33 14.61 32.27 42.02
N LEU A 34 13.72 33.27 42.16
CA LEU A 34 13.11 33.98 41.04
C LEU A 34 14.07 34.93 40.33
N THR A 35 15.02 35.51 41.07
CA THR A 35 16.03 36.43 40.53
C THR A 35 17.23 35.67 39.96
N SER A 36 17.42 34.41 40.37
CA SER A 36 18.40 33.54 39.73
C SER A 36 17.95 33.29 38.30
N PRO A 37 18.74 33.68 37.28
CA PRO A 37 18.45 33.23 35.93
C PRO A 37 18.49 31.71 35.96
N GLU A 38 17.38 31.04 35.66
CA GLU A 38 17.38 29.61 35.41
C GLU A 38 18.34 29.37 34.27
N THR A 39 19.58 28.99 34.58
CA THR A 39 20.54 28.59 33.57
C THR A 39 19.93 27.37 32.92
N PRO A 40 19.47 27.43 31.65
CA PRO A 40 18.88 26.27 31.02
C PRO A 40 19.96 25.20 31.06
N ARG A 41 19.72 24.12 31.80
CA ARG A 41 20.67 23.01 31.85
C ARG A 41 20.66 22.41 30.46
N ALA A 42 21.61 22.85 29.64
CA ALA A 42 21.75 22.39 28.27
C ALA A 42 21.88 20.88 28.33
N LEU A 43 20.80 20.17 27.97
CA LEU A 43 20.83 18.74 27.79
C LEU A 43 21.85 18.48 26.68
N PRO A 44 22.87 17.66 26.90
CA PRO A 44 23.83 17.35 25.85
C PRO A 44 23.06 16.77 24.66
N PRO A 45 23.30 17.24 23.43
CA PRO A 45 22.62 16.69 22.28
C PRO A 45 22.99 15.21 22.18
N LEU A 46 21.99 14.31 22.26
CA LEU A 46 22.17 12.87 22.03
C LEU A 46 22.48 12.64 20.53
N LYS A 47 23.68 13.00 20.09
CA LYS A 47 24.22 12.60 18.80
C LYS A 47 24.86 11.22 18.97
N ARG A 48 24.02 10.19 19.08
CA ARG A 48 24.51 8.81 18.96
C ARG A 48 24.59 8.48 17.47
N PRO A 49 25.79 8.27 16.90
CA PRO A 49 25.90 7.88 15.51
C PRO A 49 25.25 6.50 15.37
N VAL A 50 24.26 6.40 14.48
CA VAL A 50 23.73 5.09 14.08
C VAL A 50 24.89 4.27 13.52
N PRO A 51 25.20 3.12 14.11
CA PRO A 51 26.34 2.34 13.68
C PRO A 51 26.08 1.83 12.26
N ARG A 52 27.12 1.85 11.41
CA ARG A 52 27.01 1.59 9.96
C ARG A 52 26.36 0.25 9.61
N TRP A 53 26.47 -0.76 10.49
CA TRP A 53 25.82 -2.06 10.31
C TRP A 53 24.28 -1.99 10.43
N LEU A 54 23.73 -1.09 11.25
CA LEU A 54 22.28 -0.86 11.31
C LEU A 54 21.77 -0.21 10.02
N MET A 55 22.55 0.70 9.43
CA MET A 55 22.23 1.28 8.11
C MET A 55 22.30 0.22 7.01
N ALA A 56 23.33 -0.64 7.02
CA ALA A 56 23.47 -1.74 6.07
C ALA A 56 22.31 -2.75 6.19
N ALA A 57 21.92 -3.10 7.42
CA ALA A 57 20.79 -4.00 7.67
C ALA A 57 19.46 -3.40 7.19
N ALA A 58 19.24 -2.10 7.42
CA ALA A 58 18.04 -1.40 6.95
C ALA A 58 17.96 -1.37 5.41
N VAL A 59 19.08 -1.11 4.73
CA VAL A 59 19.14 -1.16 3.26
C VAL A 59 18.86 -2.57 2.75
N PHE A 60 19.47 -3.59 3.37
CA PHE A 60 19.25 -4.98 2.97
C PHE A 60 17.78 -5.39 3.12
N LEU A 61 17.14 -5.05 4.23
CA LEU A 61 15.72 -5.27 4.46
C LEU A 61 14.85 -4.53 3.43
N ALA A 62 15.15 -3.27 3.13
CA ALA A 62 14.41 -2.51 2.13
C ALA A 62 14.51 -3.14 0.73
N VAL A 63 15.72 -3.56 0.33
CA VAL A 63 15.95 -4.26 -0.96
C VAL A 63 15.22 -5.60 -0.98
N LEU A 64 15.33 -6.40 0.08
CA LEU A 64 14.71 -7.71 0.17
C LEU A 64 13.18 -7.61 0.11
N THR A 65 12.60 -6.67 0.86
CA THR A 65 11.16 -6.45 0.90
C THR A 65 10.66 -5.88 -0.44
N GLY A 66 11.44 -5.00 -1.06
CA GLY A 66 11.16 -4.47 -2.40
C GLY A 66 11.19 -5.54 -3.48
N THR A 67 12.21 -6.42 -3.47
CA THR A 67 12.31 -7.53 -4.43
C THR A 67 11.23 -8.58 -4.20
N LEU A 68 10.99 -9.02 -2.97
CA LEU A 68 9.92 -9.96 -2.65
C LEU A 68 8.54 -9.38 -2.99
N GLY A 69 8.29 -8.11 -2.64
CA GLY A 69 7.04 -7.41 -2.96
C GLY A 69 6.84 -7.28 -4.48
N GLY A 70 7.86 -6.84 -5.21
CA GLY A 70 7.82 -6.73 -6.67
C GLY A 70 7.61 -8.09 -7.35
N LEU A 71 8.27 -9.12 -6.86
CA LEU A 71 8.13 -10.48 -7.36
C LEU A 71 6.71 -11.01 -7.09
N TYR A 72 6.19 -10.82 -5.87
CA TYR A 72 4.82 -11.20 -5.51
C TYR A 72 3.77 -10.53 -6.40
N TRP A 73 3.95 -9.23 -6.68
CA TRP A 73 3.08 -8.48 -7.57
C TRP A 73 3.17 -8.97 -9.02
N SER A 74 4.37 -9.26 -9.51
CA SER A 74 4.59 -9.85 -10.84
C SER A 74 3.91 -11.22 -10.99
N TYR A 75 3.93 -12.07 -9.97
CA TYR A 75 3.24 -13.36 -9.98
C TYR A 75 1.71 -13.23 -9.96
N ARG A 76 1.17 -12.11 -9.47
CA ARG A 76 -0.27 -11.84 -9.44
C ARG A 76 -0.79 -11.00 -10.60
N ALA A 77 0.08 -10.38 -11.39
CA ALA A 77 -0.33 -9.68 -12.59
C ALA A 77 -1.07 -10.67 -13.52
N PRO A 78 -2.32 -10.38 -13.93
CA PRO A 78 -3.06 -11.24 -14.86
C PRO A 78 -2.21 -11.45 -16.11
N SER A 79 -1.97 -12.70 -16.52
CA SER A 79 -1.24 -12.91 -17.77
C SER A 79 -2.16 -12.51 -18.91
N ALA A 80 -1.88 -11.38 -19.54
CA ALA A 80 -2.63 -10.93 -20.70
C ALA A 80 -2.00 -11.54 -21.96
N TRP A 81 -2.84 -12.07 -22.84
CA TRP A 81 -2.40 -12.69 -24.09
C TRP A 81 -2.43 -11.68 -25.22
N ALA A 82 -1.36 -11.61 -26.02
CA ALA A 82 -1.34 -10.73 -27.17
C ALA A 82 -2.34 -11.22 -28.23
N VAL A 83 -3.13 -10.29 -28.76
CA VAL A 83 -4.10 -10.56 -29.82
C VAL A 83 -3.79 -9.67 -31.01
N GLN A 84 -3.75 -10.29 -32.19
CA GLN A 84 -3.58 -9.58 -33.45
C GLN A 84 -4.78 -9.83 -34.36
N PRO A 85 -5.38 -8.79 -34.94
CA PRO A 85 -6.41 -8.96 -35.96
C PRO A 85 -5.76 -9.57 -37.21
N VAL A 86 -6.33 -10.67 -37.70
CA VAL A 86 -5.90 -11.34 -38.94
C VAL A 86 -6.80 -10.91 -40.10
N ALA A 87 -8.09 -10.78 -39.84
CA ALA A 87 -9.08 -10.28 -40.79
C ALA A 87 -10.21 -9.56 -40.04
N GLY A 88 -10.86 -8.61 -40.70
CA GLY A 88 -11.98 -7.85 -40.14
C GLY A 88 -11.61 -6.99 -38.93
N THR A 89 -12.61 -6.72 -38.09
CA THR A 89 -12.51 -5.89 -36.88
C THR A 89 -12.98 -6.69 -35.66
N PRO A 90 -12.21 -7.70 -35.21
CA PRO A 90 -12.52 -8.39 -33.97
C PRO A 90 -12.50 -7.42 -32.78
N THR A 91 -13.25 -7.73 -31.72
CA THR A 91 -13.40 -6.84 -30.56
C THR A 91 -12.96 -7.52 -29.26
N ILE A 92 -12.32 -6.77 -28.36
CA ILE A 92 -12.01 -7.17 -26.99
C ILE A 92 -12.83 -6.31 -26.04
N ALA A 93 -13.59 -6.94 -25.15
CA ALA A 93 -14.45 -6.25 -24.18
C ALA A 93 -15.37 -5.18 -24.81
N GLY A 94 -15.75 -5.37 -26.09
CA GLY A 94 -16.57 -4.43 -26.86
C GLY A 94 -15.81 -3.35 -27.63
N ALA A 95 -14.50 -3.22 -27.46
CA ALA A 95 -13.66 -2.30 -28.23
C ALA A 95 -13.03 -2.99 -29.45
N ALA A 96 -13.01 -2.33 -30.60
CA ALA A 96 -12.39 -2.86 -31.81
C ALA A 96 -10.86 -2.96 -31.66
N LEU A 97 -10.31 -4.08 -32.11
CA LEU A 97 -8.88 -4.32 -32.14
C LEU A 97 -8.19 -3.44 -33.16
N THR A 98 -7.11 -2.78 -32.74
CA THR A 98 -6.29 -1.91 -33.62
C THR A 98 -4.92 -2.50 -33.92
N GLY A 99 -4.50 -3.53 -33.18
CA GLY A 99 -3.31 -4.32 -33.43
C GLY A 99 -2.35 -4.31 -32.24
N GLY A 100 -2.04 -5.50 -31.70
CA GLY A 100 -1.15 -5.64 -30.55
C GLY A 100 -1.81 -5.43 -29.19
N ASP A 101 -3.15 -5.36 -29.17
CA ASP A 101 -3.93 -5.34 -27.94
C ASP A 101 -3.76 -6.64 -27.16
N LYS A 102 -4.06 -6.59 -25.86
CA LYS A 102 -3.91 -7.74 -24.97
C LYS A 102 -5.26 -8.16 -24.42
N LEU A 103 -5.57 -9.43 -24.51
CA LEU A 103 -6.72 -10.05 -23.85
C LEU A 103 -6.36 -10.37 -22.41
N GLY A 104 -6.94 -9.64 -21.47
CA GLY A 104 -6.80 -9.86 -20.03
C GLY A 104 -7.67 -11.00 -19.52
N ALA A 105 -7.34 -11.50 -18.32
CA ALA A 105 -8.17 -12.51 -17.67
C ALA A 105 -9.56 -11.92 -17.32
N GLY A 106 -10.63 -12.64 -17.69
CA GLY A 106 -12.02 -12.24 -17.58
C GLY A 106 -12.56 -11.52 -18.83
N GLU A 107 -11.70 -11.11 -19.75
CA GLU A 107 -12.13 -10.37 -20.95
C GLU A 107 -12.57 -11.31 -22.09
N TRP A 108 -13.48 -10.82 -22.90
CA TRP A 108 -14.02 -11.54 -24.06
C TRP A 108 -13.44 -11.00 -25.36
N LEU A 109 -12.93 -11.91 -26.18
CA LEU A 109 -12.63 -11.70 -27.59
C LEU A 109 -13.82 -12.18 -28.42
N VAL A 110 -14.34 -11.32 -29.29
CA VAL A 110 -15.48 -11.61 -30.16
C VAL A 110 -15.10 -11.35 -31.62
N THR A 111 -15.33 -12.34 -32.48
CA THR A 111 -15.19 -12.24 -33.93
C THR A 111 -16.57 -12.30 -34.59
N ASP A 112 -16.83 -11.40 -35.54
CA ASP A 112 -18.00 -11.45 -36.43
C ASP A 112 -17.83 -12.50 -37.55
N ALA A 113 -18.73 -12.48 -38.54
CA ALA A 113 -18.76 -13.45 -39.64
C ALA A 113 -17.56 -13.40 -40.60
N PHE A 114 -16.80 -12.31 -40.61
CA PHE A 114 -15.63 -12.10 -41.47
C PHE A 114 -14.35 -11.82 -40.67
N SER A 115 -14.48 -11.58 -39.37
CA SER A 115 -13.36 -11.30 -38.49
C SER A 115 -12.62 -12.56 -38.03
N LYS A 116 -11.31 -12.44 -37.94
CA LYS A 116 -10.38 -13.47 -37.44
C LYS A 116 -9.32 -12.81 -36.58
N ALA A 117 -8.86 -13.52 -35.56
CA ALA A 117 -7.82 -13.01 -34.66
C ALA A 117 -6.81 -14.12 -34.32
N ALA A 118 -5.53 -13.80 -34.33
CA ALA A 118 -4.47 -14.65 -33.83
C ALA A 118 -4.20 -14.30 -32.36
N LEU A 119 -4.18 -15.32 -31.51
CA LEU A 119 -3.99 -15.17 -30.07
C LEU A 119 -2.72 -15.90 -29.64
N SER A 120 -1.84 -15.19 -28.93
CA SER A 120 -0.61 -15.75 -28.39
C SER A 120 -0.86 -16.36 -27.01
N VAL A 121 -0.83 -17.69 -26.92
CA VAL A 121 -1.07 -18.47 -25.71
C VAL A 121 0.22 -18.58 -24.90
N GLY A 122 0.53 -17.52 -24.14
CA GLY A 122 1.69 -17.49 -23.24
C GLY A 122 3.00 -17.90 -23.95
N ARG A 123 3.63 -18.98 -23.49
CA ARG A 123 4.86 -19.56 -24.08
C ARG A 123 4.61 -20.82 -24.92
N ILE A 124 3.36 -21.25 -25.06
CA ILE A 124 3.00 -22.52 -25.71
C ILE A 124 3.00 -22.34 -27.24
N GLY A 125 2.43 -21.23 -27.72
CA GLY A 125 2.34 -20.96 -29.15
C GLY A 125 1.25 -19.95 -29.49
N THR A 126 0.74 -20.03 -30.71
CA THR A 126 -0.34 -19.18 -31.23
C THR A 126 -1.55 -20.04 -31.60
N ALA A 127 -2.74 -19.53 -31.32
CA ALA A 127 -4.02 -20.12 -31.72
C ALA A 127 -4.81 -19.11 -32.56
N GLU A 128 -5.45 -19.56 -33.64
CA GLU A 128 -6.32 -18.70 -34.46
C GLU A 128 -7.78 -18.85 -34.03
N VAL A 129 -8.43 -17.71 -33.79
CA VAL A 129 -9.86 -17.61 -33.52
C VAL A 129 -10.56 -17.32 -34.84
N GLY A 130 -11.40 -18.27 -35.26
CA GLY A 130 -12.15 -18.20 -36.50
C GLY A 130 -13.38 -17.26 -36.41
N PRO A 131 -14.11 -17.10 -37.52
CA PRO A 131 -15.31 -16.26 -37.55
C PRO A 131 -16.44 -16.75 -36.65
N ASN A 132 -17.32 -15.83 -36.24
CA ASN A 132 -18.47 -16.06 -35.36
C ASN A 132 -18.11 -16.69 -34.02
N SER A 133 -16.95 -16.32 -33.47
CA SER A 133 -16.44 -16.91 -32.23
C SER A 133 -16.55 -15.94 -31.07
N ARG A 134 -16.71 -16.51 -29.87
CA ARG A 134 -16.67 -15.77 -28.61
C ARG A 134 -15.85 -16.56 -27.59
N VAL A 135 -14.75 -15.97 -27.19
CA VAL A 135 -13.70 -16.61 -26.39
C VAL A 135 -13.40 -15.75 -25.18
N GLN A 136 -13.33 -16.35 -23.99
CA GLN A 136 -12.88 -15.70 -22.77
C GLN A 136 -11.55 -16.26 -22.31
N LEU A 137 -10.67 -15.40 -21.82
CA LEU A 137 -9.52 -15.84 -21.04
C LEU A 137 -9.94 -16.00 -19.57
N ASP A 138 -10.20 -17.20 -19.09
CA ASP A 138 -10.57 -17.42 -17.68
C ASP A 138 -9.40 -17.08 -16.75
N ARG A 139 -8.23 -17.65 -17.08
CA ARG A 139 -7.03 -17.51 -16.27
C ARG A 139 -5.81 -17.67 -17.16
N GLY A 140 -5.06 -16.59 -17.28
CA GLY A 140 -3.71 -16.62 -17.77
C GLY A 140 -2.73 -16.48 -16.61
N GLY A 141 -1.77 -17.40 -16.48
CA GLY A 141 -0.70 -17.35 -15.48
C GLY A 141 0.51 -18.21 -15.87
N LEU A 142 1.52 -18.27 -15.00
CA LEU A 142 2.78 -19.00 -15.27
C LEU A 142 2.62 -20.53 -15.24
N THR A 143 1.60 -21.05 -14.54
CA THR A 143 1.38 -22.49 -14.36
C THR A 143 0.13 -23.00 -15.06
N GLN A 144 -0.80 -22.13 -15.41
CA GLN A 144 -2.07 -22.53 -16.01
C GLN A 144 -2.55 -21.50 -17.04
N HIS A 145 -3.02 -22.03 -18.17
CA HIS A 145 -3.55 -21.30 -19.30
C HIS A 145 -4.94 -21.86 -19.61
N ARG A 146 -5.99 -21.16 -19.16
CA ARG A 146 -7.38 -21.60 -19.33
C ARG A 146 -8.16 -20.57 -20.13
N LEU A 147 -8.81 -21.06 -21.18
CA LEU A 147 -9.75 -20.29 -21.99
C LEU A 147 -11.12 -20.97 -21.97
N THR A 148 -12.17 -20.19 -22.14
CA THR A 148 -13.53 -20.67 -22.35
C THR A 148 -13.99 -20.26 -23.75
N LEU A 149 -14.40 -21.24 -24.56
CA LEU A 149 -15.02 -21.02 -25.86
C LEU A 149 -16.53 -21.13 -25.69
N GLU A 150 -17.25 -20.02 -25.80
CA GLU A 150 -18.71 -20.02 -25.72
C GLU A 150 -19.33 -20.51 -27.05
N ARG A 151 -18.76 -20.05 -28.16
CA ARG A 151 -19.17 -20.45 -29.52
C ARG A 151 -18.04 -20.20 -30.52
N GLY A 152 -18.09 -20.89 -31.66
CA GLY A 152 -17.18 -20.68 -32.78
C GLY A 152 -16.14 -21.77 -32.93
N ARG A 153 -14.95 -21.43 -33.44
CA ARG A 153 -13.88 -22.39 -33.71
C ARG A 153 -12.50 -21.82 -33.37
N LEU A 154 -11.63 -22.69 -32.90
CA LEU A 154 -10.20 -22.44 -32.67
C LEU A 154 -9.40 -23.39 -33.56
N GLN A 155 -8.33 -22.89 -34.18
CA GLN A 155 -7.43 -23.65 -35.06
C GLN A 155 -5.97 -23.43 -34.66
#